data_AF-A0AAV6CRQ6-F1
#
_entry.id   AF-A0AAV6CRQ6-F1
#
_cell.length_a   1.000
_cell.length_b   1.000
_cell.length_c   1.000
_cell.angle_alpha   90.00
_cell.angle_beta   90.00
_cell.angle_gamma   90.00
#
_symmetry.space_group_name_H-M   'P 1'
#
loop_
_entity.id
_entity.type
_entity.pdbx_description
1 polymer ?
#
loop_
_entity_poly.entity_id
_entity_poly.type
_entity_poly.pdbx_seq_one_letter_code
_entity_poly.pdbx_strand_id
1 'polypeptide(L)'
;MPRADAMVDPEIRALVRVGRARVLVTLQVAETSDPAQRADAIGRAQDAVLARLPSTHASVVRRYESIPLLALEIDATALRALETMTDVVAGVKLDRAVKPQ
;
A
#
# COMPACT_ATOMS: atom_id res chain seq x y z
N MET A 1 -12.21 -7.98 -21.40
CA MET A 1 -12.67 -7.98 -20.00
C MET A 1 -11.43 -7.86 -19.11
N PRO A 2 -11.17 -6.75 -18.39
CA PRO A 2 -10.07 -6.74 -17.45
C PRO A 2 -10.40 -7.77 -16.36
N ARG A 3 -9.44 -8.64 -16.05
CA ARG A 3 -9.55 -9.66 -15.00
C ARG A 3 -9.86 -8.91 -13.70
N ALA A 4 -10.87 -9.37 -12.95
CA ALA A 4 -11.27 -8.79 -11.67
C ALA A 4 -10.03 -8.41 -10.83
N ASP A 5 -9.98 -7.13 -10.43
CA ASP A 5 -8.96 -6.51 -9.59
C ASP A 5 -8.63 -7.41 -8.40
N ALA A 6 -7.57 -8.20 -8.50
CA ALA A 6 -6.99 -8.80 -7.33
C ALA A 6 -6.40 -7.63 -6.52
N MET A 7 -6.88 -7.45 -5.30
CA MET A 7 -6.35 -6.45 -4.36
C MET A 7 -4.82 -6.53 -4.24
N VAL A 8 -4.22 -7.70 -4.48
CA VAL A 8 -2.78 -7.90 -4.50
C VAL A 8 -2.34 -8.43 -5.86
N ASP A 9 -1.33 -7.79 -6.45
CA ASP A 9 -0.66 -8.29 -7.65
C ASP A 9 -0.01 -9.67 -7.37
N PRO A 10 -0.29 -10.72 -8.17
CA PRO A 10 0.28 -12.05 -7.98
C PRO A 10 1.82 -12.08 -8.02
N GLU A 11 2.47 -11.13 -8.70
CA GLU A 11 3.94 -11.03 -8.74
C GLU A 11 4.51 -10.75 -7.34
N ILE A 12 3.83 -9.94 -6.53
CA ILE A 12 4.24 -9.62 -5.16
C ILE A 12 4.28 -10.89 -4.32
N ARG A 13 3.27 -11.77 -4.47
CA ARG A 13 3.20 -13.05 -3.75
C ARG A 13 4.38 -13.96 -4.07
N ALA A 14 4.92 -13.88 -5.29
CA ALA A 14 6.13 -14.63 -5.65
C ALA A 14 7.37 -14.02 -5.00
N LEU A 15 7.52 -12.69 -5.04
CA LEU A 15 8.69 -12.00 -4.49
C LEU A 15 8.81 -12.13 -2.98
N VAL A 16 7.70 -11.99 -2.24
CA VAL A 16 7.73 -12.07 -0.77
C VAL A 16 7.99 -13.48 -0.23
N ARG A 17 7.91 -14.52 -1.09
CA ARG A 17 8.32 -15.88 -0.72
C ARG A 17 9.85 -16.02 -0.65
N VAL A 18 10.56 -15.18 -1.40
CA VAL A 18 12.04 -15.21 -1.48
C VAL A 18 12.67 -14.18 -0.54
N GLY A 19 11.94 -13.12 -0.18
CA GLY A 19 12.41 -12.10 0.75
C GLY A 19 11.42 -10.96 0.91
N ARG A 20 11.90 -9.73 0.69
CA ARG A 20 11.08 -8.50 0.76
C ARG A 20 10.79 -7.96 -0.63
N ALA A 21 9.62 -7.33 -0.78
CA ALA A 21 9.20 -6.65 -1.99
C ALA A 21 8.83 -5.20 -1.68
N ARG A 22 9.17 -4.29 -2.61
CA ARG A 22 8.68 -2.91 -2.56
C ARG A 22 7.32 -2.83 -3.23
N VAL A 23 6.37 -2.25 -2.52
CA VAL A 23 4.98 -2.16 -2.95
C VAL A 23 4.45 -0.75 -2.79
N LEU A 24 3.51 -0.39 -3.66
CA LEU A 24 2.65 0.77 -3.53
C LEU A 24 1.27 0.29 -3.08
N VAL A 25 0.88 0.74 -1.88
CA VAL A 25 -0.44 0.50 -1.30
C VAL A 25 -1.34 1.67 -1.67
N THR A 26 -2.45 1.39 -2.34
CA THR A 26 -3.53 2.34 -2.59
C THR A 26 -4.50 2.31 -1.43
N LEU A 27 -4.83 3.47 -0.88
CA LEU A 27 -5.67 3.61 0.30
C LEU A 27 -7.10 4.01 -0.09
N GLN A 28 -8.07 3.49 0.65
CA GLN A 28 -9.45 3.93 0.61
C GLN A 28 -9.54 5.24 1.40
N VAL A 29 -9.80 6.34 0.70
CA VAL A 29 -10.01 7.67 1.31
C VAL A 29 -11.26 8.27 0.70
N ALA A 30 -12.12 8.84 1.54
CA ALA A 30 -13.32 9.51 1.08
C ALA A 30 -12.96 10.68 0.15
N GLU A 31 -13.65 10.76 -0.98
CA GLU A 31 -13.48 11.88 -1.91
C GLU A 31 -13.96 13.17 -1.25
N THR A 32 -13.11 14.19 -1.25
CA THR A 32 -13.43 15.53 -0.78
C THR A 32 -12.82 16.56 -1.72
N SER A 33 -13.52 17.68 -1.89
CA SER A 33 -13.09 18.81 -2.70
C SER A 33 -12.14 19.76 -1.95
N ASP A 34 -12.03 19.63 -0.63
CA ASP A 34 -11.11 20.43 0.20
C ASP A 34 -9.73 19.76 0.29
N PRO A 35 -8.65 20.39 -0.22
CA PRO A 35 -7.31 19.83 -0.18
C PRO A 35 -6.78 19.55 1.23
N ALA A 36 -7.10 20.40 2.22
CA ALA A 36 -6.62 20.21 3.59
C ALA A 36 -7.30 19.01 4.24
N GLN A 37 -8.62 18.89 4.09
CA GLN A 37 -9.36 17.72 4.58
C GLN A 37 -8.91 16.44 3.87
N ARG A 38 -8.56 16.52 2.58
CA ARG A 38 -8.03 15.38 1.82
C ARG A 38 -6.67 14.93 2.37
N ALA A 39 -5.75 15.86 2.60
CA ALA A 39 -4.43 15.56 3.16
C ALA A 39 -4.55 14.90 4.55
N ASP A 40 -5.41 15.45 5.42
CA ASP A 40 -5.67 14.88 6.75
C ASP A 40 -6.27 13.48 6.67
N ALA A 41 -7.21 13.25 5.74
CA ALA A 41 -7.82 11.94 5.55
C ALA A 41 -6.82 10.90 5.01
N ILE A 42 -5.92 11.31 4.10
CA ILE A 42 -4.81 10.48 3.63
C ILE A 42 -3.88 10.13 4.79
N GLY A 43 -3.48 11.11 5.60
CA GLY A 43 -2.62 10.92 6.76
C GLY A 43 -3.20 9.90 7.75
N ARG A 44 -4.48 10.04 8.11
CA ARG A 44 -5.20 9.09 8.97
C ARG A 44 -5.26 7.68 8.38
N ALA A 45 -5.54 7.55 7.09
CA ALA A 45 -5.58 6.24 6.43
C ALA A 45 -4.19 5.56 6.42
N GLN A 46 -3.13 6.34 6.18
CA GLN A 46 -1.75 5.85 6.27
C GLN A 46 -1.42 5.38 7.69
N ASP A 47 -1.72 6.18 8.71
CA ASP A 47 -1.44 5.83 10.11
C ASP A 47 -2.22 4.58 10.55
N ALA A 48 -3.47 4.43 10.10
CA ALA A 48 -4.29 3.24 10.37
C ALA A 48 -3.67 1.97 9.79
N VAL A 49 -3.13 2.02 8.56
CA VAL A 49 -2.39 0.90 7.96
C VAL A 49 -1.11 0.60 8.75
N LEU A 50 -0.32 1.64 9.05
CA LEU A 50 0.95 1.49 9.75
C LEU A 50 0.79 0.94 11.17
N ALA A 51 -0.27 1.33 11.89
CA ALA A 51 -0.57 0.84 13.23
C ALA A 51 -0.94 -0.65 13.26
N ARG A 52 -1.49 -1.18 12.17
CA ARG A 52 -1.90 -2.59 12.03
C ARG A 52 -0.80 -3.46 11.40
N LEU A 53 0.25 -2.84 10.85
CA LEU A 53 1.37 -3.56 10.25
C LEU A 53 2.37 -4.02 11.31
N PRO A 54 2.88 -5.27 11.23
CA PRO A 54 3.96 -5.70 12.10
C PRO A 54 5.25 -4.95 11.74
N SER A 55 5.77 -4.14 12.67
CA SER A 55 6.90 -3.22 12.44
C SER A 55 8.21 -3.92 12.02
N THR A 56 8.38 -5.19 12.33
CA THR A 56 9.53 -6.00 11.89
C THR A 56 9.43 -6.48 10.44
N HIS A 57 8.22 -6.55 9.91
CA HIS A 57 7.89 -7.15 8.62
C HIS A 57 7.58 -6.11 7.53
N ALA A 58 7.45 -4.84 7.92
CA ALA A 58 7.21 -3.73 7.01
C ALA A 58 8.11 -2.53 7.35
N SER A 59 8.61 -1.84 6.32
CA SER A 59 9.31 -0.58 6.45
C SER A 59 8.70 0.46 5.53
N VAL A 60 8.58 1.70 5.99
CA VAL A 60 8.06 2.81 5.20
C VAL A 60 9.13 3.32 4.25
N VAL A 61 8.87 3.24 2.95
CA VAL A 61 9.74 3.80 1.92
C VAL A 61 9.34 5.24 1.64
N ARG A 62 8.04 5.53 1.53
CA ARG A 62 7.52 6.87 1.27
C ARG A 62 6.06 7.03 1.67
N ARG A 63 5.74 8.18 2.28
CA ARG A 63 4.37 8.66 2.49
C ARG A 63 4.05 9.75 1.45
N TYR A 64 2.89 9.65 0.81
CA TYR A 64 2.42 10.67 -0.13
C TYR A 64 1.35 11.51 0.56
N GLU A 65 1.51 12.84 0.57
CA GLU A 65 0.60 13.73 1.31
C GLU A 65 -0.64 14.12 0.50
N SER A 66 -0.51 14.18 -0.83
CA SER A 66 -1.56 14.64 -1.74
C SER A 66 -2.28 13.53 -2.49
N ILE A 67 -1.75 12.30 -2.43
CA ILE A 67 -2.28 11.13 -3.12
C ILE A 67 -2.44 10.01 -2.09
N PRO A 68 -3.56 9.25 -2.08
CA PRO A 68 -3.81 8.17 -1.12
C PRO A 68 -2.96 6.93 -1.42
N LEU A 69 -1.63 7.10 -1.37
CA LEU A 69 -0.64 6.07 -1.60
C LEU A 69 0.32 5.98 -0.42
N LEU A 70 0.83 4.77 -0.19
CA LEU A 70 1.88 4.49 0.79
C LEU A 70 2.87 3.50 0.16
N ALA A 71 4.13 3.90 0.03
CA ALA A 71 5.18 3.02 -0.45
C ALA A 71 5.82 2.29 0.74
N LEU A 72 5.83 0.96 0.67
CA LEU A 72 6.33 0.09 1.73
C LEU A 72 7.31 -0.93 1.15
N GLU A 73 8.25 -1.37 1.97
CA GLU A 73 8.98 -2.62 1.78
C GLU A 73 8.42 -3.66 2.75
N ILE A 74 7.95 -4.80 2.24
CA ILE A 74 7.22 -5.79 3.02
C ILE A 74 7.69 -7.22 2.73
N ASP A 75 7.49 -8.13 3.68
CA ASP A 75 7.57 -9.58 3.45
C ASP A 75 6.18 -10.26 3.43
N ALA A 76 6.18 -11.59 3.43
CA ALA A 76 4.95 -12.38 3.34
C ALA A 76 4.01 -12.18 4.53
N THR A 77 4.53 -11.90 5.73
CA THR A 77 3.72 -11.66 6.93
C THR A 77 3.01 -10.32 6.82
N ALA A 78 3.74 -9.28 6.42
CA ALA A 78 3.15 -7.97 6.19
C ALA A 78 2.16 -7.98 5.01
N LEU A 79 2.42 -8.76 3.95
CA LEU A 79 1.47 -8.93 2.84
C LEU A 79 0.14 -9.52 3.31
N ARG A 80 0.16 -10.59 4.10
CA ARG A 80 -1.07 -11.17 4.66
C ARG A 80 -1.81 -10.19 5.55
N ALA A 81 -1.10 -9.37 6.32
CA ALA A 81 -1.73 -8.34 7.14
C ALA A 81 -2.48 -7.33 6.24
N LEU A 82 -1.83 -6.80 5.20
CA LEU A 82 -2.48 -5.90 4.23
C LEU A 82 -3.71 -6.55 3.58
N GLU A 83 -3.65 -7.84 3.28
CA GLU A 83 -4.77 -8.59 2.70
C GLU A 83 -6.01 -8.68 3.60
N THR A 84 -5.88 -8.42 4.90
CA THR A 84 -7.01 -8.38 5.84
C THR A 84 -7.57 -6.98 6.06
N MET A 85 -6.89 -5.94 5.57
CA MET A 85 -7.24 -4.52 5.78
C MET A 85 -8.10 -3.96 4.64
N THR A 86 -9.09 -4.71 4.16
CA THR A 86 -9.94 -4.31 3.02
C THR A 86 -10.77 -3.06 3.29
N ASP A 87 -10.87 -2.64 4.55
CA ASP A 87 -11.54 -1.41 4.99
C ASP A 87 -10.74 -0.14 4.65
N VAL A 88 -9.41 -0.24 4.53
CA VAL A 88 -8.51 0.91 4.30
C VAL A 88 -7.57 0.71 3.11
N VAL A 89 -7.34 -0.53 2.66
CA VAL A 89 -6.52 -0.87 1.50
C VAL A 89 -7.39 -1.14 0.29
N ALA A 90 -7.21 -0.34 -0.76
CA ALA A 90 -7.87 -0.51 -2.05
C ALA A 90 -7.11 -1.47 -2.97
N GLY A 91 -5.79 -1.51 -2.86
CA GLY A 91 -4.96 -2.38 -3.68
C GLY A 91 -3.48 -2.26 -3.35
N VAL A 92 -2.71 -3.26 -3.75
CA VAL A 92 -1.28 -3.40 -3.52
C VAL A 92 -0.62 -3.79 -4.82
N LYS A 93 0.24 -2.90 -5.34
CA LYS A 93 0.95 -3.07 -6.61
C LYS A 93 2.45 -3.04 -6.38
N LEU A 94 3.21 -3.66 -7.28
CA LEU A 94 4.66 -3.65 -7.20
C LEU A 94 5.20 -2.23 -7.45
N ASP A 95 6.10 -1.76 -6.60
CA ASP A 95 6.81 -0.50 -6.80
C ASP A 95 8.00 -0.73 -7.73
N ARG A 96 7.74 -0.70 -9.05
CA ARG A 96 8.80 -0.83 -10.05
C ARG A 96 9.51 0.51 -10.22
N ALA A 97 10.78 0.57 -9.84
CA ALA A 97 11.66 1.64 -10.29
C ALA A 97 11.76 1.57 -11.82
N VAL A 98 11.19 2.57 -12.50
CA VAL A 98 11.44 2.75 -13.93
C VAL A 98 12.92 3.13 -14.04
N LYS A 99 13.76 2.22 -14.55
CA LYS A 99 15.14 2.59 -14.88
C LYS A 99 15.06 3.73 -15.91
N PRO A 100 15.73 4.88 -15.69
CA PRO A 100 15.87 5.87 -16.75
C PRO A 100 16.60 5.21 -17.93
N GLN A 101 16.03 5.38 -19.13
CA GLN A 101 16.64 4.94 -20.39
C GLN A 101 17.71 5.93 -20.83
#